data_AF-A0A9P9MGN9-F1
#
_entry.id   AF-A0A9P9MGN9-F1
#
_cell.length_a   1.000
_cell.length_b   1.000
_cell.length_c   1.000
_cell.angle_alpha   90.00
_cell.angle_beta   90.00
_cell.angle_gamma   90.00
#
_symmetry.space_group_name_H-M   'P 1'
#
loop_
_entity.id
_entity.type
_entity.pdbx_description
1 polymer ?
#
loop_
_entity_poly.entity_id
_entity_poly.type
_entity_poly.pdbx_seq_one_letter_code
_entity_poly.pdbx_strand_id
1 'polypeptide(L)'
;MYSRTEDDIFFFQLSFTSKQPPGISYPDIANIMPPNKSPNSDEIVGSTIYLTFNRPQVDDCHRAILCTNPSIPNNPISGTLFHVEYDTASSSSKPKFVEHVRSGKWSFRERPSRDPAGAESLLYVQKIGEIDPCRHGEVLDAIRDALRDVPVGRENRERVLGRLGVGEGNVVLDGYDCVVWTVDALRELNERGLVRLGRDPTVFMGEARKAAWPGDIADLISQSCSR
;
A
#
# COMPACT_ATOMS: atom_id res chain seq x y z
N MET A 1 34.43 -14.98 31.52
CA MET A 1 34.73 -15.16 30.08
C MET A 1 33.50 -14.74 29.31
N TYR A 2 33.69 -13.86 28.33
CA TYR A 2 32.68 -13.18 27.53
C TYR A 2 32.24 -13.98 26.30
N SER A 3 31.10 -13.55 25.73
CA SER A 3 30.64 -13.66 24.33
C SER A 3 30.12 -15.03 23.89
N ARG A 4 29.09 -15.17 23.05
CA ARG A 4 28.25 -14.30 22.18
C ARG A 4 27.16 -15.27 21.64
N THR A 5 25.97 -14.92 21.16
CA THR A 5 25.34 -13.69 20.66
C THR A 5 23.84 -13.98 20.70
N GLU A 6 23.04 -13.10 21.29
CA GLU A 6 21.59 -13.07 21.10
C GLU A 6 21.30 -12.39 19.76
N ASP A 7 20.43 -13.01 18.96
CA ASP A 7 19.92 -12.45 17.71
C ASP A 7 18.89 -11.36 18.02
N ASP A 8 19.26 -10.11 17.76
CA ASP A 8 18.38 -8.95 17.79
C ASP A 8 17.36 -9.01 16.64
N ILE A 9 16.17 -9.55 16.93
CA ILE A 9 14.99 -9.41 16.07
C ILE A 9 14.37 -8.03 16.34
N PHE A 10 14.56 -7.10 15.41
CA PHE A 10 13.88 -5.80 15.42
C PHE A 10 12.37 -5.99 15.15
N PHE A 11 11.57 -5.97 16.22
CA PHE A 11 10.11 -5.92 16.17
C PHE A 11 9.65 -4.51 15.78
N PHE A 12 9.10 -4.34 14.57
CA PHE A 12 8.41 -3.11 14.20
C PHE A 12 6.93 -3.20 14.63
N GLN A 13 6.64 -2.53 15.73
CA GLN A 13 5.31 -2.30 16.27
C GLN A 13 4.52 -1.38 15.32
N LEU A 14 3.56 -1.94 14.58
CA LEU A 14 2.59 -1.18 13.76
C LEU A 14 1.30 -0.92 14.54
N SER A 15 1.40 -0.41 15.77
CA SER A 15 0.25 0.16 16.49
C SER A 15 0.73 1.08 17.61
N PHE A 16 0.43 2.37 17.45
CA PHE A 16 0.80 3.42 18.37
C PHE A 16 -0.15 3.45 19.57
N THR A 17 0.30 2.96 20.73
CA THR A 17 -0.20 3.48 22.01
C THR A 17 0.78 4.53 22.51
N SER A 18 0.29 5.76 22.66
CA SER A 18 0.99 6.90 23.24
C SER A 18 1.46 6.58 24.67
N LYS A 19 2.76 6.23 24.82
CA LYS A 19 3.57 6.52 26.00
C LYS A 19 5.03 6.71 25.58
N GLN A 20 5.46 7.96 25.58
CA GLN A 20 6.85 8.38 25.39
C GLN A 20 7.72 7.87 26.56
N PRO A 21 8.82 7.14 26.34
CA PRO A 21 9.86 6.98 27.35
C PRO A 21 10.80 8.21 27.34
N PRO A 22 11.38 8.60 28.48
CA PRO A 22 12.16 9.83 28.58
C PRO A 22 13.59 9.63 28.07
N GLY A 23 14.05 10.57 27.24
CA GLY A 23 15.45 10.99 27.19
C GLY A 23 16.40 10.13 26.37
N ILE A 24 16.28 10.17 25.05
CA ILE A 24 17.44 10.04 24.15
C ILE A 24 17.36 11.19 23.14
N SER A 25 18.32 12.12 23.24
CA SER A 25 18.51 13.20 22.26
C SER A 25 19.13 12.60 21.00
N TYR A 26 18.34 12.55 19.94
CA TYR A 26 18.83 12.33 18.58
C TYR A 26 19.12 13.70 17.95
N PRO A 27 20.16 13.82 17.11
CA PRO A 27 20.50 15.10 16.49
C PRO A 27 19.29 15.67 15.74
N ASP A 28 19.05 16.97 15.94
CA ASP A 28 18.00 17.76 15.31
C ASP A 28 18.03 17.55 13.79
N ILE A 29 17.12 16.71 13.27
CA ILE A 29 16.71 16.75 11.87
C ILE A 29 15.61 17.82 11.71
N ALA A 30 15.83 18.99 12.32
CA ALA A 30 15.01 20.16 12.14
C ALA A 30 15.47 20.91 10.88
N ASN A 31 15.42 20.26 9.71
CA ASN A 31 15.42 20.92 8.39
C ASN A 31 15.21 19.99 7.17
N ILE A 32 14.27 19.04 7.24
CA ILE A 32 13.76 18.38 6.01
C ILE A 32 12.23 18.24 6.11
N MET A 33 11.50 19.31 5.82
CA MET A 33 10.20 19.19 5.15
C MET A 33 10.45 19.35 3.65
N PRO A 34 9.79 18.59 2.75
CA PRO A 34 8.37 18.23 2.88
C PRO A 34 8.04 16.76 2.53
N PRO A 35 6.83 16.28 2.87
CA PRO A 35 6.16 15.35 1.97
C PRO A 35 4.67 15.67 1.91
N ASN A 36 4.31 16.73 1.19
CA ASN A 36 2.90 17.01 0.88
C ASN A 36 2.65 17.06 -0.62
N LYS A 37 3.54 16.46 -1.41
CA LYS A 37 3.46 16.55 -2.87
C LYS A 37 2.94 15.22 -3.41
N SER A 38 1.68 15.23 -3.82
CA SER A 38 1.18 14.29 -4.82
C SER A 38 2.20 14.21 -5.96
N PRO A 39 2.44 13.01 -6.52
CA PRO A 39 3.46 12.85 -7.56
C PRO A 39 3.16 13.79 -8.72
N ASN A 40 4.21 14.42 -9.26
CA ASN A 40 4.06 15.20 -10.48
C ASN A 40 3.73 14.26 -11.65
N SER A 41 3.13 14.81 -12.72
CA SER A 41 2.73 14.03 -13.89
C SER A 41 3.90 13.31 -14.58
N ASP A 42 5.13 13.78 -14.40
CA ASP A 42 6.37 13.17 -14.91
C ASP A 42 6.89 12.01 -14.06
N GLU A 43 6.40 11.82 -12.84
CA GLU A 43 6.82 10.72 -11.94
C GLU A 43 6.06 9.42 -12.21
N ILE A 44 4.86 9.52 -12.80
CA ILE A 44 4.04 8.38 -13.22
C ILE A 44 4.21 8.19 -14.73
N VAL A 45 4.85 7.10 -15.12
CA VAL A 45 5.09 6.74 -16.52
C VAL A 45 4.31 5.48 -16.92
N GLY A 46 4.13 5.27 -18.22
CA GLY A 46 3.42 4.12 -18.76
C GLY A 46 4.15 2.79 -18.53
N SER A 47 3.42 1.69 -18.72
CA SER A 47 3.92 0.32 -18.58
C SER A 47 4.73 0.07 -17.29
N THR A 48 4.23 0.54 -16.16
CA THR A 48 4.95 0.51 -14.88
C THR A 48 4.03 0.05 -13.76
N ILE A 49 4.60 -0.68 -12.79
CA ILE A 49 3.90 -1.13 -11.60
C ILE A 49 4.30 -0.20 -10.45
N TYR A 50 3.32 0.39 -9.81
CA TYR A 50 3.48 1.30 -8.68
C TYR A 50 2.75 0.76 -7.45
N LEU A 51 3.41 0.90 -6.30
CA LEU A 51 2.75 0.93 -5.00
C LEU A 51 2.27 2.36 -4.76
N THR A 52 0.97 2.54 -4.56
CA THR A 52 0.37 3.85 -4.30
C THR A 52 0.05 4.02 -2.83
N PHE A 53 0.19 5.24 -2.34
CA PHE A 53 -0.21 5.67 -1.01
C PHE A 53 -1.21 6.81 -1.18
N ASN A 54 -2.46 6.56 -0.84
CA ASN A 54 -3.50 7.58 -0.83
C ASN A 54 -3.61 8.18 0.56
N ARG A 55 -4.02 9.44 0.63
CA ARG A 55 -4.24 10.18 1.87
C ARG A 55 -5.16 9.39 2.82
N PRO A 56 -4.76 9.22 4.09
CA PRO A 56 -5.56 8.53 5.08
C PRO A 56 -6.74 9.39 5.52
N GLN A 57 -7.83 8.74 5.92
CA GLN A 57 -8.96 9.41 6.58
C GLN A 57 -9.12 9.01 8.05
N VAL A 58 -8.65 7.82 8.43
CA VAL A 58 -8.98 7.22 9.75
C VAL A 58 -7.81 6.51 10.42
N ASP A 59 -6.86 5.99 9.64
CA ASP A 59 -5.74 5.21 10.15
C ASP A 59 -4.51 5.46 9.25
N ASP A 60 -3.98 4.45 8.59
CA ASP A 60 -2.82 4.58 7.73
C ASP A 60 -3.24 4.91 6.28
N CYS A 61 -2.27 5.34 5.46
CA CYS A 61 -2.48 5.66 4.05
C CYS A 61 -3.15 4.47 3.34
N HIS A 62 -4.21 4.71 2.57
CA HIS A 62 -4.82 3.63 1.80
C HIS A 62 -3.87 3.20 0.68
N ARG A 63 -3.52 1.92 0.63
CA ARG A 63 -2.52 1.37 -0.29
C ARG A 63 -3.14 0.50 -1.35
N ALA A 64 -2.57 0.57 -2.54
CA ALA A 64 -3.04 -0.14 -3.71
C ALA A 64 -1.90 -0.35 -4.70
N ILE A 65 -2.06 -1.34 -5.58
CA ILE A 65 -1.13 -1.60 -6.68
C ILE A 65 -1.71 -0.98 -7.95
N LEU A 66 -0.96 -0.08 -8.58
CA LEU A 66 -1.32 0.56 -9.85
C LEU A 66 -0.44 0.01 -10.96
N CYS A 67 -1.05 -0.58 -11.98
CA CYS A 67 -0.37 -0.95 -13.22
C CYS A 67 -0.74 0.07 -14.30
N THR A 68 0.21 0.88 -14.74
CA THR A 68 -0.03 1.87 -15.80
C THR A 68 -0.03 1.21 -17.18
N ASN A 69 -0.93 1.66 -18.04
CA ASN A 69 -0.98 1.28 -19.45
C ASN A 69 0.24 1.85 -20.19
N PRO A 70 0.59 1.30 -21.37
CA PRO A 70 1.60 1.91 -22.22
C PRO A 70 1.27 3.38 -22.52
N SER A 71 2.28 4.25 -22.50
CA SER A 71 2.09 5.67 -22.76
C SER A 71 1.57 5.89 -24.18
N ILE A 72 0.48 6.65 -24.31
CA ILE A 72 -0.04 7.10 -25.60
C ILE A 72 0.33 8.59 -25.73
N PRO A 73 0.96 9.03 -26.83
CA PRO A 73 1.30 10.43 -27.02
C PRO A 73 0.11 11.36 -26.80
N ASN A 74 0.34 12.50 -26.13
CA ASN A 74 -0.65 13.53 -25.82
C ASN A 74 -1.84 13.08 -24.97
N ASN A 75 -1.78 11.91 -24.33
CA ASN A 75 -2.80 11.46 -23.38
C ASN A 75 -2.20 11.33 -21.98
N PRO A 76 -2.98 11.62 -20.92
CA PRO A 76 -2.58 11.29 -19.56
C PRO A 76 -2.27 9.80 -19.42
N ILE A 77 -1.32 9.49 -18.54
CA ILE A 77 -1.06 8.10 -18.18
C ILE A 77 -2.31 7.53 -17.52
N SER A 78 -2.77 6.39 -18.01
CA SER A 78 -3.88 5.65 -17.44
C SER A 78 -3.39 4.30 -16.91
N GLY A 79 -4.24 3.57 -16.21
CA GLY A 79 -3.89 2.27 -15.68
C GLY A 79 -5.04 1.59 -14.96
N THR A 80 -4.68 0.51 -14.28
CA THR A 80 -5.58 -0.30 -13.47
C THR A 80 -5.08 -0.31 -12.03
N LEU A 81 -5.96 0.08 -11.11
CA LEU A 81 -5.71 0.09 -9.68
C LEU A 81 -6.35 -1.15 -9.05
N PHE A 82 -5.55 -1.89 -8.29
CA PHE A 82 -5.94 -3.08 -7.55
C PHE A 82 -5.84 -2.81 -6.05
N HIS A 83 -6.93 -3.07 -5.31
CA HIS A 83 -6.96 -2.87 -3.87
C HIS A 83 -8.02 -3.74 -3.19
N VAL A 84 -8.03 -3.72 -1.85
CA VAL A 84 -9.15 -4.22 -1.06
C VAL A 84 -9.93 -3.07 -0.44
N GLU A 85 -11.25 -3.26 -0.38
CA GLU A 85 -12.19 -2.31 0.18
C GLU A 85 -13.01 -2.97 1.29
N TYR A 86 -13.27 -2.20 2.35
CA TYR A 86 -14.20 -2.58 3.40
C TYR A 86 -15.59 -2.03 3.08
N ASP A 87 -16.59 -2.91 3.09
CA ASP A 87 -17.99 -2.54 2.90
C ASP A 87 -18.49 -1.73 4.10
N THR A 88 -18.37 -0.42 3.98
CA THR A 88 -19.10 0.54 4.79
C THR A 88 -20.54 0.58 4.27
N ALA A 89 -21.47 -0.02 5.01
CA ALA A 89 -22.87 -0.03 4.63
C ALA A 89 -23.44 1.40 4.64
N SER A 90 -23.48 2.07 3.49
CA SER A 90 -24.46 3.09 3.04
C SER A 90 -23.87 4.00 1.97
N SER A 91 -23.88 3.57 0.72
CA SER A 91 -23.85 4.52 -0.40
C SER A 91 -24.29 3.83 -1.68
N SER A 92 -25.37 4.33 -2.27
CA SER A 92 -25.87 3.98 -3.59
C SER A 92 -25.03 4.59 -4.73
N SER A 93 -23.90 5.21 -4.43
CA SER A 93 -22.98 5.83 -5.40
C SER A 93 -21.58 5.21 -5.36
N LYS A 94 -21.47 3.90 -5.10
CA LYS A 94 -20.18 3.22 -5.24
C LYS A 94 -19.66 3.40 -6.68
N PRO A 95 -18.39 3.81 -6.87
CA PRO A 95 -17.75 3.81 -8.17
C PRO A 95 -17.92 2.45 -8.88
N LYS A 96 -17.88 2.44 -10.21
CA LYS A 96 -17.93 1.20 -11.00
C LYS A 96 -16.63 0.41 -10.78
N PHE A 97 -16.61 -0.39 -9.73
CA PHE A 97 -15.57 -1.38 -9.46
C PHE A 97 -15.97 -2.73 -10.01
N VAL A 98 -14.99 -3.49 -10.51
CA VAL A 98 -15.15 -4.92 -10.75
C VAL A 98 -14.79 -5.66 -9.46
N GLU A 99 -15.75 -6.38 -8.88
CA GLU A 99 -15.49 -7.29 -7.76
C GLU A 99 -14.91 -8.60 -8.30
N HIS A 100 -13.86 -9.10 -7.66
CA HIS A 100 -13.28 -10.39 -8.02
C HIS A 100 -13.46 -11.42 -6.90
N VAL A 101 -13.23 -11.01 -5.64
CA VAL A 101 -13.29 -11.90 -4.47
C VAL A 101 -13.83 -11.14 -3.26
N ARG A 102 -14.59 -11.81 -2.39
CA ARG A 102 -15.18 -11.23 -1.17
C ARG A 102 -15.08 -12.19 0.02
N SER A 103 -14.85 -11.62 1.20
CA SER A 103 -14.79 -12.33 2.48
C SER A 103 -15.38 -11.45 3.58
N GLY A 104 -16.59 -11.80 4.04
CA GLY A 104 -17.35 -10.98 4.96
C GLY A 104 -17.62 -9.57 4.40
N LYS A 105 -17.04 -8.56 5.04
CA LYS A 105 -17.13 -7.14 4.64
C LYS A 105 -15.99 -6.69 3.73
N TRP A 106 -14.96 -7.51 3.51
CA TRP A 106 -13.82 -7.15 2.68
C TRP A 106 -13.98 -7.68 1.25
N SER A 107 -13.65 -6.85 0.25
CA SER A 107 -13.70 -7.23 -1.17
C SER A 107 -12.43 -6.81 -1.90
N PHE A 108 -11.88 -7.69 -2.73
CA PHE A 108 -10.85 -7.34 -3.69
C PHE A 108 -11.50 -6.72 -4.94
N ARG A 109 -11.04 -5.53 -5.33
CA ARG A 109 -11.60 -4.72 -6.40
C ARG A 109 -10.55 -4.29 -7.40
N GLU A 110 -11.00 -4.13 -8.63
CA GLU A 110 -10.25 -3.52 -9.72
C GLU A 110 -10.96 -2.24 -10.19
N ARG A 111 -10.18 -1.16 -10.36
CA ARG A 111 -10.66 0.14 -10.82
C ARG A 111 -9.79 0.71 -11.95
N PRO A 112 -10.38 1.08 -13.10
CA PRO A 112 -9.67 1.88 -14.10
C PRO A 112 -9.31 3.26 -13.55
N SER A 113 -8.06 3.70 -13.73
CA SER A 113 -7.58 5.04 -13.43
C SER A 113 -7.20 5.75 -14.72
N ARG A 114 -7.84 6.89 -15.01
CA ARG A 114 -7.62 7.64 -16.26
C ARG A 114 -6.45 8.63 -16.19
N ASP A 115 -6.22 9.17 -15.01
CA ASP A 115 -5.14 10.10 -14.69
C ASP A 115 -4.79 9.93 -13.20
N PRO A 116 -3.89 8.98 -12.87
CA PRO A 116 -3.45 8.78 -11.50
C PRO A 116 -2.72 9.99 -10.92
N ALA A 117 -1.97 10.74 -11.74
CA ALA A 117 -1.19 11.89 -11.27
C ALA A 117 -2.09 13.06 -10.85
N GLY A 118 -3.23 13.24 -11.55
CA GLY A 118 -4.25 14.22 -11.19
C GLY A 118 -5.13 13.85 -9.99
N ALA A 119 -4.96 12.67 -9.37
CA ALA A 119 -5.80 12.23 -8.26
C ALA A 119 -5.47 12.98 -6.96
N GLU A 120 -6.40 13.79 -6.45
CA GLU A 120 -6.23 14.56 -5.20
C GLU A 120 -5.98 13.68 -3.97
N SER A 121 -6.49 12.44 -3.99
CA SER A 121 -6.27 11.47 -2.93
C SER A 121 -4.88 10.87 -2.96
N LEU A 122 -4.17 10.89 -4.11
CA LEU A 122 -2.86 10.27 -4.23
C LEU A 122 -1.82 11.13 -3.54
N LEU A 123 -1.19 10.58 -2.50
CA LEU A 123 -0.16 11.25 -1.72
C LEU A 123 1.24 10.93 -2.26
N TYR A 124 1.49 9.67 -2.60
CA TYR A 124 2.81 9.20 -2.99
C TYR A 124 2.72 7.94 -3.86
N VAL A 125 3.72 7.74 -4.72
CA VAL A 125 3.90 6.49 -5.49
C VAL A 125 5.34 6.01 -5.37
N GLN A 126 5.50 4.70 -5.23
CA GLN A 126 6.77 4.02 -5.30
C GLN A 126 6.75 3.07 -6.48
N LYS A 127 7.65 3.26 -7.44
CA LYS A 127 7.84 2.30 -8.54
C LYS A 127 8.36 0.98 -7.98
N ILE A 128 7.72 -0.13 -8.34
CA ILE A 128 8.07 -1.48 -7.88
C ILE A 128 8.33 -2.48 -9.02
N GLY A 129 8.03 -2.10 -10.26
CA GLY A 129 8.30 -2.93 -11.43
C GLY A 129 8.07 -2.19 -12.73
N GLU A 130 8.57 -2.75 -13.82
CA GLU A 130 8.34 -2.30 -15.19
C GLU A 130 7.66 -3.43 -15.97
N ILE A 131 6.80 -3.07 -16.90
CA ILE A 131 6.11 -3.99 -17.78
C ILE A 131 6.68 -3.77 -19.19
N ASP A 132 7.06 -4.84 -19.88
CA ASP A 132 7.36 -4.74 -21.30
C ASP A 132 6.09 -4.28 -22.04
N PRO A 133 6.10 -3.11 -22.73
CA PRO A 133 4.93 -2.61 -23.45
C PRO A 133 4.36 -3.62 -24.46
N CYS A 134 5.20 -4.48 -25.05
CA CYS A 134 4.77 -5.48 -26.02
C CYS A 134 3.99 -6.64 -25.37
N ARG A 135 4.18 -6.86 -24.07
CA ARG A 135 3.58 -7.94 -23.30
C ARG A 135 2.63 -7.43 -22.22
N HIS A 136 2.21 -6.16 -22.33
CA HIS A 136 1.48 -5.47 -21.26
C HIS A 136 0.22 -6.21 -20.84
N GLY A 137 -0.60 -6.66 -21.80
CA GLY A 137 -1.81 -7.43 -21.52
C GLY A 137 -1.53 -8.73 -20.77
N GLU A 138 -0.57 -9.53 -21.24
CA GLU A 138 -0.18 -10.80 -20.60
C GLU A 138 0.29 -10.60 -19.15
N VAL A 139 1.13 -9.58 -18.92
CA VAL A 139 1.67 -9.27 -17.59
C VAL A 139 0.58 -8.71 -16.68
N LEU A 140 -0.31 -7.86 -17.19
CA LEU A 140 -1.44 -7.35 -16.42
C LEU A 140 -2.39 -8.47 -16.00
N ASP A 141 -2.66 -9.43 -16.88
CA ASP A 141 -3.47 -10.60 -16.57
C ASP A 141 -2.80 -11.48 -15.51
N ALA A 142 -1.49 -11.73 -15.64
CA ALA A 142 -0.71 -12.47 -14.64
C ALA A 142 -0.70 -11.77 -13.27
N ILE A 143 -0.59 -10.43 -13.23
CA ILE A 143 -0.71 -9.64 -12.00
C ILE A 143 -2.11 -9.76 -11.42
N ARG A 144 -3.15 -9.63 -12.25
CA ARG A 144 -4.54 -9.76 -11.78
C ARG A 144 -4.77 -11.13 -11.15
N ASP A 145 -4.31 -12.20 -11.78
CA ASP A 145 -4.47 -13.54 -11.25
C ASP A 145 -3.66 -13.75 -9.97
N ALA A 146 -2.43 -13.23 -9.89
CA ALA A 146 -1.65 -13.22 -8.65
C ALA A 146 -2.39 -12.53 -7.50
N LEU A 147 -2.95 -11.35 -7.75
CA LEU A 147 -3.65 -10.57 -6.74
C LEU A 147 -5.00 -11.17 -6.31
N ARG A 148 -5.65 -11.96 -7.18
CA ARG A 148 -6.87 -12.71 -6.84
C ARG A 148 -6.61 -13.84 -5.85
N ASP A 149 -5.40 -14.41 -5.87
CA ASP A 149 -5.02 -15.51 -4.97
C ASP A 149 -4.68 -15.02 -3.55
N VAL A 150 -4.46 -13.71 -3.37
CA VAL A 150 -4.20 -13.11 -2.06
C VAL A 150 -5.47 -13.18 -1.19
N PRO A 151 -5.41 -13.79 0.00
CA PRO A 151 -6.59 -13.99 0.82
C PRO A 151 -7.14 -12.68 1.38
N VAL A 152 -8.42 -12.43 1.10
CA VAL A 152 -9.15 -11.23 1.55
C VAL A 152 -9.79 -11.47 2.92
N GLY A 153 -9.68 -10.50 3.82
CA GLY A 153 -10.29 -10.50 5.15
C GLY A 153 -9.55 -11.37 6.18
N ARG A 154 -9.65 -11.00 7.45
CA ARG A 154 -8.86 -11.58 8.55
C ARG A 154 -8.93 -13.11 8.61
N GLU A 155 -10.13 -13.66 8.73
CA GLU A 155 -10.33 -15.09 8.96
C GLU A 155 -9.74 -15.93 7.82
N ASN A 156 -10.00 -15.54 6.57
CA ASN A 156 -9.47 -16.23 5.40
C ASN A 156 -7.94 -16.11 5.34
N ARG A 157 -7.39 -14.92 5.59
CA ARG A 157 -5.94 -14.70 5.64
C ARG A 157 -5.29 -15.57 6.70
N GLU A 158 -5.82 -15.55 7.92
CA GLU A 158 -5.22 -16.30 9.03
C GLU A 158 -5.27 -17.82 8.82
N ARG A 159 -6.31 -18.30 8.13
CA ARG A 159 -6.41 -19.70 7.72
C ARG A 159 -5.36 -20.12 6.69
N VAL A 160 -5.03 -19.24 5.72
CA VAL A 160 -4.13 -19.56 4.60
C VAL A 160 -2.67 -19.26 4.93
N LEU A 161 -2.40 -18.10 5.55
CA LEU A 161 -1.06 -17.56 5.77
C LEU A 161 -0.63 -17.55 7.25
N GLY A 162 -1.48 -18.04 8.16
CA GLY A 162 -1.23 -18.04 9.59
C GLY A 162 -1.64 -16.72 10.28
N ARG A 163 -1.55 -16.69 11.60
CA ARG A 163 -2.04 -15.56 12.41
C ARG A 163 -1.26 -14.27 12.13
N LEU A 164 -1.96 -13.14 12.23
CA LEU A 164 -1.32 -11.83 12.24
C LEU A 164 -0.46 -11.66 13.49
N GLY A 165 0.65 -10.92 13.34
CA GLY A 165 1.53 -10.55 14.42
C GLY A 165 0.85 -9.63 15.43
N VAL A 166 1.45 -9.49 16.62
CA VAL A 166 0.97 -8.54 17.62
C VAL A 166 1.04 -7.12 17.05
N GLY A 167 -0.12 -6.49 16.95
CA GLY A 167 -0.24 -5.12 16.46
C GLY A 167 -0.41 -4.97 14.95
N GLU A 168 -0.51 -6.07 14.19
CA GLU A 168 -0.90 -6.00 12.79
C GLU A 168 -2.43 -5.94 12.62
N GLY A 169 -2.89 -5.23 11.58
CA GLY A 169 -4.31 -5.06 11.28
C GLY A 169 -4.98 -3.96 12.08
N ASN A 170 -6.23 -3.66 11.72
CA ASN A 170 -7.02 -2.61 12.38
C ASN A 170 -8.27 -3.20 13.07
N VAL A 171 -8.35 -3.02 14.39
CA VAL A 171 -9.47 -3.53 15.22
C VAL A 171 -10.84 -2.98 14.83
N VAL A 172 -10.90 -1.75 14.30
CA VAL A 172 -12.14 -1.11 13.81
C VAL A 172 -12.61 -1.74 12.51
N LEU A 173 -11.71 -2.36 11.75
CA LEU A 173 -11.97 -2.99 10.45
C LEU A 173 -11.91 -4.53 10.52
N ASP A 174 -12.41 -5.09 11.63
CA ASP A 174 -12.45 -6.52 11.93
C ASP A 174 -11.05 -7.19 12.04
N GLY A 175 -10.04 -6.41 12.45
CA GLY A 175 -8.65 -6.86 12.64
C GLY A 175 -7.91 -7.13 11.33
N TYR A 176 -8.34 -6.51 10.25
CA TYR A 176 -7.72 -6.58 8.93
C TYR A 176 -7.74 -5.18 8.32
N ASP A 177 -6.86 -4.89 7.36
CA ASP A 177 -6.88 -3.63 6.65
C ASP A 177 -6.21 -3.76 5.27
N CYS A 178 -6.24 -2.66 4.51
CA CYS A 178 -5.60 -2.61 3.20
C CYS A 178 -4.07 -2.71 3.26
N VAL A 179 -3.43 -2.42 4.39
CA VAL A 179 -1.98 -2.53 4.57
C VAL A 179 -1.58 -4.00 4.63
N VAL A 180 -2.27 -4.77 5.46
CA VAL A 180 -2.09 -6.23 5.56
C VAL A 180 -2.24 -6.87 4.19
N TRP A 181 -3.33 -6.58 3.47
CA TRP A 181 -3.52 -7.10 2.12
C TRP A 181 -2.40 -6.70 1.17
N THR A 182 -1.96 -5.43 1.21
CA THR A 182 -0.93 -4.95 0.28
C THR A 182 0.43 -5.62 0.54
N VAL A 183 0.78 -5.89 1.79
CA VAL A 183 2.01 -6.64 2.12
C VAL A 183 1.94 -8.06 1.58
N ASP A 184 0.82 -8.76 1.79
CA ASP A 184 0.62 -10.11 1.27
C ASP A 184 0.61 -10.12 -0.28
N ALA A 185 0.03 -9.09 -0.92
CA ALA A 185 0.07 -8.89 -2.37
C ALA A 185 1.48 -8.66 -2.91
N LEU A 186 2.29 -7.83 -2.25
CA LEU A 186 3.69 -7.63 -2.64
C LEU A 186 4.50 -8.92 -2.52
N ARG A 187 4.23 -9.74 -1.48
CA ARG A 187 4.85 -11.06 -1.33
C ARG A 187 4.50 -11.96 -2.52
N GLU A 188 3.21 -12.09 -2.83
CA GLU A 188 2.72 -12.93 -3.93
C GLU A 188 3.31 -12.50 -5.28
N LEU A 189 3.32 -11.20 -5.57
CA LEU A 189 3.91 -10.67 -6.81
C LEU A 189 5.42 -10.94 -6.90
N ASN A 190 6.14 -10.84 -5.78
CA ASN A 190 7.57 -11.10 -5.72
C ASN A 190 7.89 -12.59 -5.87
N GLU A 191 7.11 -13.48 -5.24
CA GLU A 191 7.25 -14.93 -5.33
C GLU A 191 6.97 -15.46 -6.74
N ARG A 192 6.00 -14.87 -7.46
CA ARG A 192 5.75 -15.16 -8.88
C ARG A 192 6.75 -14.50 -9.84
N GLY A 193 7.70 -13.72 -9.33
CA GLY A 193 8.70 -13.02 -10.13
C GLY A 193 8.15 -11.89 -11.01
N LEU A 194 6.94 -11.41 -10.71
CA LEU A 194 6.29 -10.29 -11.42
C LEU A 194 6.86 -8.93 -10.97
N VAL A 195 7.36 -8.84 -9.74
CA VAL A 195 8.14 -7.72 -9.22
C VAL A 195 9.40 -8.23 -8.53
N ARG A 196 10.40 -7.36 -8.34
CA ARG A 196 11.63 -7.67 -7.59
C ARG A 196 11.87 -6.60 -6.55
N LEU A 197 11.53 -6.89 -5.30
CA LEU A 197 11.62 -5.90 -4.21
C LEU A 197 13.03 -5.76 -3.62
N GLY A 198 13.88 -6.79 -3.80
CA GLY A 198 15.25 -6.83 -3.29
C GLY A 198 15.36 -6.96 -1.76
N ARG A 199 14.24 -7.03 -1.06
CA ARG A 199 14.11 -7.15 0.39
C ARG A 199 12.75 -7.75 0.75
N ASP A 200 12.56 -8.06 2.03
CA ASP A 200 11.27 -8.54 2.55
C ASP A 200 10.14 -7.51 2.30
N PRO A 201 8.94 -7.94 1.86
CA PRO A 201 7.81 -7.06 1.59
C PRO A 201 7.39 -6.15 2.74
N THR A 202 7.47 -6.62 3.99
CA THR A 202 7.12 -5.83 5.18
C THR A 202 8.13 -4.71 5.40
N VAL A 203 9.42 -5.02 5.26
CA VAL A 203 10.50 -4.02 5.34
C VAL A 203 10.34 -2.98 4.23
N PHE A 204 10.11 -3.43 2.99
CA PHE A 204 9.84 -2.55 1.85
C PHE A 204 8.66 -1.62 2.11
N MET A 205 7.56 -2.15 2.63
CA MET A 205 6.36 -1.36 2.94
C MET A 205 6.62 -0.30 4.01
N GLY A 206 7.36 -0.64 5.06
CA GLY A 206 7.72 0.28 6.13
C GLY A 206 8.59 1.46 5.63
N GLU A 207 9.56 1.18 4.77
CA GLU A 207 10.39 2.21 4.14
C GLU A 207 9.57 3.10 3.19
N ALA A 208 8.75 2.49 2.33
CA ALA A 208 7.91 3.22 1.39
C ALA A 208 6.89 4.11 2.12
N ARG A 209 6.32 3.66 3.26
CA ARG A 209 5.49 4.50 4.13
C ARG A 209 6.30 5.69 4.64
N LYS A 210 7.50 5.48 5.18
CA LYS A 210 8.33 6.57 5.71
C LYS A 210 8.72 7.58 4.63
N ALA A 211 8.96 7.11 3.39
CA ALA A 211 9.18 7.97 2.25
C ALA A 211 7.93 8.79 1.88
N ALA A 212 6.75 8.16 1.93
CA ALA A 212 5.47 8.84 1.70
C ALA A 212 5.16 9.89 2.79
N TRP A 213 5.40 9.56 4.06
CA TRP A 213 5.23 10.46 5.19
C TRP A 213 6.12 10.02 6.38
N PRO A 214 7.16 10.79 6.74
CA PRO A 214 8.04 10.48 7.86
C PRO A 214 7.46 10.92 9.21
N GLY A 215 6.42 11.78 9.21
CA GLY A 215 5.80 12.31 10.42
C GLY A 215 4.78 11.38 11.08
N ASP A 216 4.11 11.90 12.11
CA ASP A 216 2.99 11.23 12.75
C ASP A 216 1.82 11.11 11.78
N ILE A 217 1.19 9.93 11.74
CA ILE A 217 0.02 9.68 10.89
C ILE A 217 -1.18 10.52 11.33
N ALA A 218 -1.32 10.82 12.63
CA ALA A 218 -2.40 11.64 13.17
C ALA A 218 -2.40 13.05 12.58
N ASP A 219 -1.21 13.63 12.35
CA ASP A 219 -1.05 14.92 11.71
C ASP A 219 -1.51 14.87 10.24
N LEU A 220 -1.16 13.79 9.53
CA LEU A 220 -1.55 13.60 8.13
C LEU A 220 -3.05 13.38 7.99
N ILE A 221 -3.69 12.62 8.89
CA ILE A 221 -5.15 12.45 8.93
C ILE A 221 -5.81 13.82 9.14
N SER A 222 -5.34 14.61 10.11
CA SER A 222 -5.87 15.94 10.40
C SER A 222 -5.80 16.87 9.18
N GLN A 223 -4.70 16.84 8.44
CA GLN A 223 -4.54 17.58 7.18
C GLN A 223 -5.43 17.07 6.05
N SER A 224 -5.73 15.77 6.04
CA SER A 224 -6.54 15.12 5.00
C SER A 224 -8.04 15.35 5.19
N CYS A 225 -8.51 15.43 6.44
CA CYS A 225 -9.91 15.73 6.78
C CYS A 225 -10.26 17.23 6.71
N SER A 226 -9.27 18.11 6.57
CA SER A 226 -9.45 19.57 6.51
C SER A 226 -9.55 20.12 5.07
N ARG A 227 -9.55 19.25 4.07
CA ARG A 227 -9.72 19.59 2.64
C ARG A 227 -11.12 19.21 2.18
#